data_AF-A0A9X1KTN0-F1
#
_entry.id   AF-A0A9X1KTN0-F1
#
_cell.length_a   1.000
_cell.length_b   1.000
_cell.length_c   1.000
_cell.angle_alpha   90.00
_cell.angle_beta   90.00
_cell.angle_gamma   90.00
#
_symmetry.space_group_name_H-M   'P 1'
#
loop_
_entity.id
_entity.type
_entity.pdbx_description
1 polymer ?
#
loop_
_entity_poly.entity_id
_entity_poly.type
_entity_poly.pdbx_seq_one_letter_code
_entity_poly.pdbx_strand_id
1 'polypeptide(L)'
;MENRKKGGRPELEIKRDKSKVLYFSKEEYEILEKKLIESDYQNMSEMIREILINNQYRVVSFDTESVLQRSIIIEQVRRIGNNFNQLIKSLNQRKLDSLTKNDIKSLQDNILDIKNIYAKIEEEVRNDS
;
A
#
# COMPACT_ATOMS: atom_id res chain seq x y z
N MET A 1 31.99 18.13 2.96
CA MET A 1 31.35 16.81 2.78
C MET A 1 31.59 16.02 4.05
N GLU A 2 30.61 15.99 4.96
CA GLU A 2 30.76 15.32 6.25
C GLU A 2 30.45 13.83 6.14
N ASN A 3 31.45 13.02 6.50
CA ASN A 3 31.37 11.57 6.61
C ASN A 3 30.44 11.17 7.78
N ARG A 4 29.17 10.87 7.48
CA ARG A 4 28.28 10.21 8.46
C ARG A 4 28.68 8.74 8.58
N LYS A 5 29.38 8.39 9.67
CA LYS A 5 29.71 7.00 10.03
C LYS A 5 28.42 6.18 10.10
N LYS A 6 28.25 5.23 9.17
CA LYS A 6 27.17 4.23 9.23
C LYS A 6 27.51 3.23 10.34
N GLY A 7 26.72 3.18 11.41
CA GLY A 7 26.74 2.09 12.39
C GLY A 7 27.12 2.44 13.84
N GLY A 8 27.20 3.71 14.24
CA GLY A 8 27.36 4.09 15.65
C GLY A 8 26.03 4.26 16.38
N ARG A 9 25.96 3.91 17.67
CA ARG A 9 24.87 4.33 18.56
C ARG A 9 24.75 5.87 18.50
N PRO A 10 23.56 6.45 18.37
CA PRO A 10 23.40 7.90 18.36
C PRO A 10 24.07 8.52 19.60
N GLU A 11 24.86 9.59 19.40
CA GLU A 11 25.64 10.23 20.48
C GLU A 11 24.75 10.84 21.58
N LEU A 12 23.47 11.11 21.29
CA LEU A 12 22.51 11.69 22.21
C LEU A 12 21.20 10.89 22.16
N GLU A 13 21.08 9.88 23.01
CA GLU A 13 19.81 9.22 23.28
C GLU A 13 19.07 10.02 24.36
N ILE A 14 18.01 10.75 23.97
CA ILE A 14 17.13 11.42 24.94
C ILE A 14 16.33 10.32 25.66
N LYS A 15 16.86 9.87 26.79
CA LYS A 15 16.20 8.89 27.64
C LYS A 15 14.96 9.50 28.27
N ARG A 16 13.85 8.76 28.20
CA ARG A 16 12.56 9.09 28.83
C ARG A 16 12.53 8.37 30.18
N ASP A 17 12.87 9.09 31.24
CA ASP A 17 13.09 8.56 32.60
C ASP A 17 11.86 8.66 33.53
N LYS A 18 10.87 9.47 33.16
CA LYS A 18 9.62 9.66 33.92
C LYS A 18 8.47 8.85 33.31
N SER A 19 7.68 8.20 34.17
CA SER A 19 6.50 7.43 33.78
C SER A 19 5.24 7.93 34.50
N LYS A 20 4.07 7.70 33.88
CA LYS A 20 2.75 7.92 34.45
C LYS A 20 1.88 6.72 34.11
N VAL A 21 1.21 6.16 35.12
CA VAL A 21 0.27 5.05 34.95
C VAL A 21 -1.14 5.61 34.80
N LEU A 22 -1.88 5.08 33.83
CA LEU A 22 -3.30 5.35 33.61
C LEU A 22 -4.06 4.03 33.72
N TYR A 23 -5.22 4.06 34.35
CA TYR A 23 -6.13 2.92 34.44
C TYR A 23 -7.32 3.20 33.53
N PHE A 24 -7.72 2.20 32.76
CA PHE A 24 -8.84 2.26 31.83
C PHE A 24 -9.85 1.18 32.20
N SER A 25 -11.13 1.46 31.98
CA SER A 25 -12.15 0.43 31.90
C SER A 25 -11.89 -0.46 30.68
N LYS A 26 -12.53 -1.63 30.64
CA LYS A 26 -12.41 -2.54 29.49
C LYS A 26 -12.86 -1.87 28.19
N GLU A 27 -13.97 -1.14 28.25
CA GLU A 27 -14.57 -0.45 27.11
C GLU A 27 -13.66 0.69 26.59
N GLU A 28 -13.08 1.46 27.51
CA GLU A 28 -12.13 2.53 27.17
C GLU A 28 -10.87 1.96 26.51
N TYR A 29 -10.40 0.81 26.99
CA TYR A 29 -9.22 0.15 26.44
C TYR A 29 -9.47 -0.39 25.02
N GLU A 30 -10.62 -1.00 24.76
CA GLU A 30 -11.01 -1.46 23.42
C GLU A 30 -11.11 -0.29 22.42
N ILE A 31 -11.59 0.88 22.86
CA ILE A 31 -11.63 2.09 22.03
C ILE A 31 -10.20 2.56 21.70
N LEU A 32 -9.28 2.52 22.67
CA LEU A 32 -7.88 2.89 22.45
C LEU A 32 -7.17 1.95 21.48
N GLU A 33 -7.44 0.64 21.56
CA GLU A 33 -6.87 -0.33 20.62
C GLU A 33 -7.34 -0.08 19.19
N LYS A 34 -8.64 0.15 18.98
CA LYS A 34 -9.17 0.52 17.66
C LYS A 34 -8.50 1.79 17.12
N LYS A 35 -8.39 2.82 17.96
CA LYS A 35 -7.74 4.09 17.59
C LYS A 35 -6.26 3.91 17.22
N LEU A 36 -5.56 2.96 17.84
CA LEU A 36 -4.16 2.65 17.49
C LEU A 36 -4.09 1.96 16.13
N ILE A 37 -4.96 0.98 15.87
CA ILE A 37 -5.04 0.25 14.60
C ILE A 37 -5.34 1.21 13.44
N GLU A 38 -6.23 2.18 13.68
CA GLU A 38 -6.63 3.20 12.70
C GLU A 38 -5.61 4.35 12.55
N SER A 39 -4.44 4.27 13.17
CA SER A 39 -3.44 5.36 13.16
C SER A 39 -2.10 4.92 12.59
N ASP A 40 -1.25 5.90 12.28
CA ASP A 40 0.13 5.68 11.81
C ASP A 40 1.12 5.35 12.95
N TYR A 41 0.65 5.26 14.20
CA TYR A 41 1.55 5.09 15.35
C TYR A 41 1.99 3.63 15.49
N GLN A 42 3.28 3.43 15.76
CA GLN A 42 3.83 2.06 15.92
C GLN A 42 3.44 1.41 17.25
N ASN A 43 3.10 2.22 18.26
CA ASN A 43 2.74 1.74 19.59
C ASN A 43 1.87 2.75 20.34
N MET A 44 1.13 2.24 21.33
CA MET A 44 0.19 3.04 22.12
C MET A 44 0.86 4.17 22.92
N SER A 45 2.10 3.96 23.38
CA SER A 45 2.85 4.97 24.16
C SER A 45 3.28 6.18 23.33
N GLU A 46 3.44 6.01 22.02
CA GLU A 46 3.72 7.08 21.07
C GLU A 46 2.43 7.84 20.77
N MET A 47 1.35 7.12 20.42
CA MET A 47 0.03 7.69 20.16
C MET A 47 -0.47 8.56 21.32
N ILE A 48 -0.53 8.00 22.53
CA ILE A 48 -1.03 8.71 23.72
C ILE A 48 -0.20 9.97 23.99
N ARG A 49 1.12 9.89 23.78
CA ARG A 49 2.02 11.01 24.05
C ARG A 49 1.85 12.14 23.05
N GLU A 50 1.75 11.84 21.76
CA GLU A 50 1.50 12.87 20.76
C GLU A 50 0.14 13.54 21.00
N ILE A 51 -0.89 12.76 21.33
CA ILE A 51 -2.21 13.30 21.65
C ILE A 51 -2.13 14.22 22.88
N LEU A 52 -1.49 13.78 23.97
CA LEU A 52 -1.40 14.55 25.22
C LEU A 52 -0.53 15.82 25.12
N ILE A 53 0.56 15.77 24.34
CA ILE A 53 1.52 16.89 24.25
C ILE A 53 1.13 17.88 23.15
N ASN A 54 0.76 17.37 21.98
CA ASN A 54 0.56 18.20 20.79
C ASN A 54 -0.91 18.54 20.54
N ASN A 55 -1.85 17.93 21.28
CA ASN A 55 -3.30 18.00 21.02
C ASN A 55 -3.66 17.68 19.55
N GLN A 56 -2.79 16.93 18.88
CA GLN A 56 -2.92 16.50 17.49
C GLN A 56 -3.25 15.01 17.49
N TYR A 57 -4.46 14.68 17.06
CA TYR A 57 -4.83 13.32 16.71
C TYR A 57 -4.81 13.22 15.19
N ARG A 58 -3.76 12.58 14.63
CA ARG A 58 -3.74 12.22 13.21
C ARG A 58 -4.53 10.93 13.03
N VAL A 59 -5.78 11.07 12.62
CA VAL A 59 -6.50 9.97 11.98
C VAL A 59 -5.99 9.90 10.56
N VAL A 60 -5.21 8.88 10.25
CA VAL A 60 -5.06 8.47 8.86
C VAL A 60 -6.18 7.48 8.66
N SER A 61 -7.27 7.91 8.02
CA SER A 61 -8.22 6.94 7.49
C SER A 61 -7.46 6.16 6.41
N PHE A 62 -6.77 5.10 6.81
CA PHE A 62 -6.45 4.05 5.87
C PHE A 62 -7.80 3.48 5.50
N ASP A 63 -8.34 4.00 4.40
CA ASP A 63 -9.27 3.24 3.61
C ASP A 63 -8.48 2.02 3.11
N THR A 64 -8.41 1.05 4.02
CA THR A 64 -7.56 -0.13 3.91
C THR A 64 -8.06 -0.97 2.75
N GLU A 65 -9.37 -0.87 2.48
CA GLU A 65 -10.05 -1.40 1.32
C GLU A 65 -9.59 -0.69 0.04
N SER A 66 -9.62 0.63 -0.04
CA SER A 66 -9.10 1.37 -1.21
C SER A 66 -7.61 1.12 -1.47
N VAL A 67 -6.78 1.01 -0.43
CA VAL A 67 -5.35 0.67 -0.57
C VAL A 67 -5.17 -0.75 -1.10
N LEU A 68 -5.98 -1.70 -0.62
CA LEU A 68 -5.98 -3.08 -1.09
C LEU A 68 -6.44 -3.17 -2.55
N GLN A 69 -7.55 -2.52 -2.90
CA GLN A 69 -8.07 -2.47 -4.27
C GLN A 69 -7.06 -1.86 -5.25
N ARG A 70 -6.45 -0.73 -4.87
CA ARG A 70 -5.39 -0.11 -5.67
C ARG A 70 -4.20 -1.04 -5.88
N SER A 71 -3.81 -1.79 -4.85
CA SER A 71 -2.72 -2.77 -4.95
C SER A 71 -3.07 -3.92 -5.90
N ILE A 72 -4.31 -4.43 -5.84
CA ILE A 72 -4.83 -5.47 -6.75
C ILE A 72 -4.82 -4.97 -8.21
N ILE A 73 -5.26 -3.74 -8.46
CA ILE A 73 -5.26 -3.13 -9.79
C ILE A 73 -3.82 -2.99 -10.33
N ILE A 74 -2.89 -2.52 -9.50
CA ILE A 74 -1.46 -2.39 -9.89
C ILE A 74 -0.87 -3.75 -10.29
N GLU A 75 -1.21 -4.82 -9.56
CA GLU A 75 -0.75 -6.17 -9.89
C GLU A 75 -1.31 -6.67 -11.23
N GLN A 76 -2.62 -6.46 -11.47
CA GLN A 76 -3.26 -6.85 -12.72
C GLN A 76 -2.66 -6.11 -13.92
N VAL A 77 -2.39 -4.81 -13.78
CA VAL A 77 -1.71 -4.01 -14.82
C VAL A 77 -0.28 -4.52 -15.07
N ARG A 78 0.47 -4.88 -14.02
CA ARG A 78 1.81 -5.50 -14.17
C ARG A 78 1.73 -6.81 -14.94
N ARG A 79 0.72 -7.65 -14.68
CA ARG A 79 0.53 -8.92 -15.38
C ARG A 79 0.29 -8.71 -16.88
N ILE A 80 -0.55 -7.74 -17.25
CA ILE A 80 -0.78 -7.34 -18.65
C ILE A 80 0.53 -6.89 -19.30
N GLY A 81 1.27 -5.99 -18.64
CA GLY A 81 2.55 -5.51 -19.17
C GLY A 81 3.57 -6.63 -19.38
N ASN A 82 3.61 -7.61 -18.47
CA ASN A 82 4.47 -8.78 -18.60
C ASN A 82 4.07 -9.68 -19.77
N ASN A 83 2.78 -9.97 -19.92
CA ASN A 83 2.25 -10.77 -21.02
C ASN A 83 2.53 -10.10 -22.37
N PHE A 84 2.34 -8.78 -22.47
CA PHE A 84 2.65 -8.01 -23.67
C PHE A 84 4.14 -8.06 -24.00
N ASN A 85 5.02 -7.86 -23.00
CA ASN A 85 6.46 -7.96 -23.20
C ASN A 85 6.90 -9.35 -23.67
N GLN A 86 6.28 -10.42 -23.17
CA GLN A 86 6.56 -11.79 -23.63
C GLN A 86 6.15 -11.98 -25.08
N LEU A 87 4.98 -11.47 -25.47
CA LEU A 87 4.53 -11.49 -26.85
C LEU A 87 5.50 -10.76 -27.77
N ILE A 88 5.91 -9.52 -27.43
CA ILE A 88 6.87 -8.75 -28.22
C ILE A 88 8.22 -9.48 -28.35
N LYS A 89 8.75 -10.04 -27.24
CA LYS A 89 9.98 -10.84 -27.29
C LYS A 89 9.85 -12.03 -28.23
N SER A 90 8.73 -12.74 -28.16
CA SER A 90 8.43 -13.90 -28.99
C SER A 90 8.31 -13.54 -30.48
N LEU A 91 7.74 -12.37 -30.79
CA LEU A 91 7.66 -11.85 -32.14
C LEU A 91 9.02 -11.40 -32.69
N ASN A 92 9.82 -10.72 -31.86
CA ASN A 92 11.17 -10.30 -32.23
C ASN A 92 12.09 -11.50 -32.51
N GLN A 93 11.97 -12.58 -31.72
CA GLN A 93 12.69 -13.83 -31.97
C GLN A 93 12.35 -14.45 -33.33
N ARG A 94 11.11 -14.28 -33.78
CA ARG A 94 10.59 -14.78 -35.07
C ARG A 94 10.67 -13.72 -36.18
N LYS A 95 11.45 -12.64 -35.98
CA LYS A 95 11.63 -11.52 -36.92
C LYS A 95 10.33 -10.92 -37.45
N LEU A 96 9.24 -10.97 -36.66
CA LEU A 96 7.91 -10.47 -37.04
C LEU A 96 7.31 -11.14 -38.30
N ASP A 97 7.83 -12.31 -38.72
CA ASP A 97 7.49 -12.92 -40.01
C ASP A 97 6.03 -13.44 -40.06
N SER A 98 5.43 -13.77 -38.92
CA SER A 98 4.00 -14.10 -38.81
C SER A 98 3.49 -14.12 -37.36
N LEU A 99 2.20 -13.82 -37.18
CA LEU A 99 1.47 -14.04 -35.92
C LEU A 99 0.92 -15.46 -35.89
N THR A 100 1.27 -16.23 -34.87
CA THR A 100 0.68 -17.56 -34.65
C THR A 100 -0.67 -17.46 -33.96
N LYS A 101 -1.46 -18.56 -33.99
CA LYS A 101 -2.70 -18.67 -33.22
C LYS A 101 -2.49 -18.38 -31.71
N ASN A 102 -1.32 -18.72 -31.17
CA ASN A 102 -0.99 -18.46 -29.77
C ASN A 102 -0.71 -16.98 -29.48
N ASP A 103 -0.14 -16.26 -30.45
CA ASP A 103 0.09 -14.80 -30.32
C ASP A 103 -1.23 -14.05 -30.38
N ILE A 104 -2.11 -14.44 -31.30
CA ILE A 104 -3.47 -13.89 -31.41
C ILE A 104 -4.25 -14.15 -30.11
N LYS A 105 -4.17 -15.37 -29.58
CA LYS A 105 -4.82 -15.70 -28.31
C LYS A 105 -4.26 -14.87 -27.15
N SER A 106 -2.93 -14.74 -27.05
CA SER A 106 -2.30 -13.89 -26.03
C SER A 106 -2.73 -12.42 -26.12
N LEU A 107 -2.92 -11.88 -27.33
CA LEU A 107 -3.46 -10.53 -27.54
C LEU A 107 -4.92 -10.43 -27.12
N GLN A 108 -5.75 -11.42 -27.47
CA GLN A 108 -7.16 -11.46 -27.09
C GLN A 108 -7.33 -11.54 -25.57
N ASP A 109 -6.53 -12.38 -24.90
CA ASP A 109 -6.52 -12.53 -23.45
C ASP A 109 -6.13 -11.19 -22.77
N ASN A 110 -5.08 -10.52 -23.27
CA ASN A 110 -4.70 -9.19 -22.76
C ASN A 110 -5.79 -8.14 -22.95
N ILE A 111 -6.47 -8.12 -24.10
CA ILE A 111 -7.59 -7.19 -24.35
C ILE A 111 -8.75 -7.47 -23.40
N LEU A 112 -9.06 -8.73 -23.14
CA LEU A 112 -10.11 -9.12 -22.21
C LEU A 112 -9.77 -8.69 -20.78
N ASP A 113 -8.52 -8.89 -20.35
CA ASP A 113 -8.03 -8.46 -19.05
C ASP A 113 -8.13 -6.93 -18.89
N ILE A 114 -7.73 -6.16 -19.92
CA ILE A 114 -7.87 -4.70 -19.92
C ILE A 114 -9.34 -4.28 -19.78
N LYS A 115 -10.26 -4.91 -20.53
CA LYS A 115 -11.70 -4.61 -20.42
C LYS A 115 -12.24 -4.88 -19.03
N ASN A 116 -11.84 -5.99 -18.41
CA ASN A 116 -12.28 -6.35 -17.07
C ASN A 116 -11.78 -5.37 -16.01
N ILE A 117 -10.52 -4.92 -16.11
CA ILE A 117 -9.96 -3.89 -15.22
C ILE A 117 -10.71 -2.58 -15.40
N TYR A 118 -10.94 -2.16 -16.65
CA TYR A 118 -11.65 -0.93 -16.95
C TYR A 118 -13.07 -0.92 -16.37
N ALA A 119 -13.81 -2.03 -16.51
CA ALA A 119 -15.15 -2.17 -15.94
C ALA A 119 -15.15 -2.04 -14.40
N LYS A 120 -14.17 -2.66 -13.72
CA LYS A 120 -14.03 -2.53 -12.25
C LYS A 120 -13.75 -1.09 -11.82
N ILE A 121 -12.87 -0.40 -12.53
CA ILE A 121 -12.57 1.01 -12.25
C ILE A 121 -13.81 1.88 -12.47
N GLU A 122 -14.59 1.65 -13.54
CA GLU A 122 -15.85 2.40 -13.75
C GLU A 122 -16.89 2.14 -12.65
N GLU A 123 -17.00 0.90 -12.15
CA GLU A 123 -17.90 0.58 -11.04
C GLU A 123 -17.49 1.28 -9.74
N GLU A 124 -16.20 1.30 -9.39
CA GLU A 124 -15.69 2.02 -8.21
C GLU A 124 -15.96 3.52 -8.31
N VAL A 125 -15.65 4.14 -9.46
CA VAL A 125 -15.86 5.59 -9.67
C VAL A 125 -17.35 5.98 -9.58
N ARG A 126 -18.26 5.11 -10.02
CA ARG A 126 -19.72 5.37 -9.91
C ARG A 126 -20.24 5.21 -8.49
N ASN A 127 -19.68 4.31 -7.69
CA ASN A 127 -20.11 4.07 -6.32
C ASN A 127 -19.61 5.16 -5.34
N ASP A 128 -18.57 5.90 -5.70
CA ASP A 128 -18.04 7.05 -4.95
C ASP A 128 -18.75 8.40 -5.27
N SER A 129 -19.71 8.42 -6.21
CA SER A 129 -20.49 9.61 -6.64
C SER A 129 -21.89 9.65 -6.04
#